data_AF-A0A536FWG2-F1
#
_entry.id   AF-A0A536FWG2-F1
#
_cell.length_a   1.000
_cell.length_b   1.000
_cell.length_c   1.000
_cell.angle_alpha   90.00
_cell.angle_beta   90.00
_cell.angle_gamma   90.00
#
_symmetry.space_group_name_H-M   'P 1'
#
loop_
_entity.id
_entity.type
_entity.pdbx_description
1 polymer ?
#
loop_
_entity_poly.entity_id
_entity_poly.type
_entity_poly.pdbx_seq_one_letter_code
_entity_poly.pdbx_strand_id
1 'polypeptide(L)'
;MIGNYGGGGPEAKRSILTLEGVQLKRLEKLAHSGLRYEGVRSTKIFCFPTCFHGRRVREENFVFFHDESEARAAGYRPCKDCRPAVA
;
A
#
# COMPACT_ATOMS: atom_id res chain seq x y z
N MET A 1 -14.09 2.19 2.60
CA MET A 1 -15.31 1.75 1.89
C MET A 1 -14.90 1.16 0.55
N ILE A 2 -14.88 -0.17 0.41
CA ILE A 2 -14.52 -0.82 -0.84
C ILE A 2 -15.78 -0.77 -1.74
N GLY A 3 -15.74 0.06 -2.79
CA GLY A 3 -16.92 0.44 -3.60
C GLY A 3 -17.75 -0.73 -4.14
N ASN A 4 -19.06 -0.49 -4.25
CA ASN A 4 -20.11 -1.44 -4.61
C ASN A 4 -20.18 -1.61 -6.14
N TYR A 5 -19.62 -2.69 -6.69
CA TYR A 5 -19.82 -3.09 -8.08
C TYR A 5 -20.90 -4.17 -8.16
N GLY A 6 -21.67 -4.21 -9.26
CA GLY A 6 -22.87 -5.04 -9.45
C GLY A 6 -22.72 -6.57 -9.32
N GLY A 7 -21.54 -7.08 -8.95
CA GLY A 7 -21.23 -8.50 -8.79
C GLY A 7 -21.46 -9.08 -7.39
N GLY A 8 -22.45 -8.58 -6.63
CA GLY A 8 -22.81 -9.16 -5.32
C GLY A 8 -22.31 -8.42 -4.08
N GLY A 9 -21.96 -7.14 -4.21
CA GLY A 9 -21.72 -6.29 -3.05
C GLY A 9 -20.28 -6.24 -2.54
N PRO A 10 -20.03 -5.51 -1.43
CA PRO A 10 -18.71 -5.39 -0.83
C PRO A 10 -18.13 -6.73 -0.35
N GLU A 11 -18.98 -7.66 0.10
CA GLU A 11 -18.55 -9.00 0.52
C GLU A 11 -18.09 -9.86 -0.68
N ALA A 12 -18.83 -9.86 -1.78
CA ALA A 12 -18.39 -10.57 -3.00
C ALA A 12 -17.04 -10.03 -3.49
N LYS A 13 -16.86 -8.70 -3.46
CA LYS A 13 -15.58 -8.08 -3.82
C LYS A 13 -14.45 -8.48 -2.87
N ARG A 14 -14.70 -8.55 -1.57
CA ARG A 14 -13.72 -9.03 -0.57
C ARG A 14 -13.32 -10.48 -0.84
N SER A 15 -14.30 -11.34 -1.11
CA SER A 15 -14.07 -12.75 -1.43
C SER A 15 -13.20 -12.90 -2.67
N ILE A 16 -13.53 -12.22 -3.78
CA ILE A 16 -12.76 -12.27 -5.03
C ILE A 16 -11.32 -11.79 -4.80
N LEU A 17 -11.14 -10.61 -4.20
CA LEU A 17 -9.79 -10.08 -3.96
C LEU A 17 -8.94 -11.01 -3.06
N THR A 18 -9.57 -11.68 -2.09
CA THR A 18 -8.87 -12.67 -1.26
C THR A 18 -8.44 -13.88 -2.09
N LEU A 19 -9.31 -14.37 -2.98
CA LEU A 19 -9.01 -15.49 -3.89
C LEU A 19 -7.87 -15.16 -4.87
N GLU A 20 -7.78 -13.90 -5.32
CA GLU A 20 -6.67 -13.39 -6.14
C GLU A 20 -5.34 -13.23 -5.36
N GLY A 21 -5.31 -13.60 -4.08
CA GLY A 21 -4.12 -13.53 -3.24
C GLY A 21 -3.81 -12.13 -2.70
N VAL A 22 -4.76 -11.20 -2.77
CA VAL A 22 -4.59 -9.86 -2.18
C VAL A 22 -4.65 -9.96 -0.66
N GLN A 23 -3.66 -9.38 0.03
CA GLN A 23 -3.62 -9.29 1.49
C GLN A 23 -4.60 -8.22 2.01
N LEU A 24 -5.90 -8.43 1.79
CA LEU A 24 -6.96 -7.45 2.07
C LEU A 24 -6.94 -6.93 3.51
N LYS A 25 -6.80 -7.81 4.50
CA LYS A 25 -6.74 -7.42 5.92
C LYS A 25 -5.61 -6.43 6.22
N ARG A 26 -4.45 -6.61 5.59
CA ARG A 26 -3.30 -5.69 5.74
C ARG A 26 -3.62 -4.33 5.12
N LEU A 27 -4.18 -4.32 3.90
CA LEU A 27 -4.54 -3.08 3.22
C LEU A 27 -5.63 -2.30 3.95
N GLU A 28 -6.67 -2.99 4.46
CA GLU A 28 -7.71 -2.37 5.27
C GLU A 28 -7.14 -1.79 6.57
N LYS A 29 -6.24 -2.51 7.26
CA LYS A 29 -5.56 -2.01 8.47
C LYS A 29 -4.78 -0.74 8.18
N LEU A 30 -3.93 -0.73 7.15
CA LEU A 30 -3.14 0.45 6.76
C LEU A 30 -4.06 1.63 6.40
N ALA A 31 -5.12 1.37 5.63
CA ALA A 31 -6.08 2.40 5.24
C ALA A 31 -6.83 2.98 6.44
N HIS A 32 -7.25 2.17 7.40
CA HIS A 32 -7.91 2.64 8.63
C HIS A 32 -6.97 3.43 9.54
N SER A 33 -5.67 3.11 9.55
CA SER A 33 -4.65 3.88 10.27
C SER A 33 -4.18 5.12 9.51
N GLY A 34 -4.69 5.39 8.31
CA GLY A 34 -4.28 6.53 7.49
C GLY A 34 -2.86 6.42 6.92
N LEU A 35 -2.25 5.22 6.93
CA LEU A 35 -0.93 4.96 6.37
C LEU A 35 -1.07 4.68 4.88
N ARG A 36 -0.60 5.61 4.05
CA ARG A 36 -0.77 5.58 2.59
C ARG A 36 0.45 5.03 1.86
N TYR A 37 1.62 5.12 2.47
CA TYR A 37 2.88 4.75 1.84
C TYR A 37 3.72 3.83 2.73
N GLU A 38 4.53 3.00 2.08
CA GLU A 38 5.53 2.14 2.72
C GLU A 38 6.91 2.40 2.12
N GLY A 39 7.88 2.71 2.98
CA GLY A 39 9.29 2.91 2.67
C GLY A 39 10.13 1.70 3.01
N VAL A 40 11.03 1.30 2.12
CA VAL A 40 11.99 0.22 2.37
C VAL A 40 13.26 0.80 2.99
N ARG A 41 13.62 0.38 4.20
CA ARG A 41 14.74 0.94 4.98
C ARG A 41 16.07 0.94 4.20
N SER A 42 16.37 -0.14 3.49
CA SER A 42 17.64 -0.33 2.78
C SER A 42 17.77 0.53 1.52
N THR A 43 16.69 0.74 0.77
CA THR A 43 16.75 1.47 -0.50
C THR A 43 16.35 2.93 -0.39
N LYS A 44 15.72 3.31 0.74
CA LYS A 44 15.11 4.63 0.96
C LYS A 44 14.13 5.00 -0.16
N ILE A 45 13.39 4.02 -0.66
CA ILE A 45 12.30 4.21 -1.64
C ILE A 45 10.97 4.02 -0.93
N PHE A 46 10.03 4.95 -1.12
CA PHE A 46 8.64 4.77 -0.69
C PHE A 46 7.70 4.44 -1.87
N CYS A 47 6.71 3.61 -1.59
CA CYS A 47 5.77 3.03 -2.55
C CYS A 47 4.34 3.04 -2.01
N PHE A 48 3.35 2.74 -2.86
CA PHE A 48 2.05 2.27 -2.38
C PHE A 48 2.15 0.84 -1.78
N PRO A 49 1.31 0.49 -0.80
CA PRO A 49 1.24 -0.86 -0.20
C PRO A 49 0.94 -2.01 -1.19
N THR A 50 0.49 -1.69 -2.40
CA THR A 50 0.19 -2.64 -3.47
C THR A 50 1.31 -2.75 -4.51
N CYS A 51 2.41 -2.02 -4.34
CA CYS A 51 3.53 -1.98 -5.28
C CYS A 51 4.15 -3.37 -5.48
N PHE A 52 4.51 -3.69 -6.74
CA PHE A 52 5.17 -4.95 -7.07
C PHE A 52 6.49 -5.17 -6.31
N HIS A 53 7.28 -4.11 -6.18
CA HIS A 53 8.60 -4.18 -5.55
C HIS A 53 8.54 -4.39 -4.03
N GLY A 54 7.48 -3.89 -3.37
CA GLY A 54 7.28 -4.06 -1.92
C GLY A 54 6.97 -5.51 -1.52
N ARG A 55 6.39 -6.31 -2.42
CA ARG A 55 5.95 -7.69 -2.14
C ARG A 55 7.03 -8.62 -1.58
N ARG A 56 8.29 -8.38 -1.95
CA ARG A 56 9.45 -9.23 -1.60
C ARG A 56 10.16 -8.78 -0.32
N VAL A 57 9.79 -7.63 0.22
CA VAL A 57 10.44 -7.03 1.39
C VAL A 57 9.82 -7.59 2.66
N ARG A 58 10.67 -8.01 3.61
CA ARG A 58 10.22 -8.45 4.93
C ARG A 58 9.56 -7.29 5.68
N GLU A 59 8.51 -7.57 6.43
CA GLU A 59 7.69 -6.54 7.08
C GLU A 59 8.50 -5.63 8.01
N GLU A 60 9.48 -6.19 8.73
CA GLU A 60 10.44 -5.49 9.58
C GLU A 60 11.25 -4.39 8.89
N ASN A 61 11.43 -4.50 7.56
CA ASN A 61 12.19 -3.55 6.75
C ASN A 61 11.33 -2.40 6.22
N PHE A 62 10.04 -2.37 6.53
CA PHE A 62 9.19 -1.24 6.20
C PHE A 62 9.24 -0.12 7.25
N VAL A 63 9.01 1.08 6.75
CA VAL A 63 8.63 2.29 7.49
C VAL A 63 7.34 2.78 6.83
N PHE A 64 6.33 3.15 7.60
CA PHE A 64 5.06 3.59 7.04
C PHE A 64 4.93 5.10 7.14
N PHE A 65 4.28 5.72 6.16
CA PHE A 65 4.05 7.16 6.12
C PHE A 65 2.59 7.46 5.80
N HIS A 66 2.09 8.53 6.38
CA HIS A 66 0.75 9.07 6.16
C HIS A 66 0.65 9.79 4.82
N ASP A 67 1.69 10.55 4.46
CA ASP A 67 1.74 11.33 3.24
C ASP A 67 3.14 11.38 2.61
N GLU A 68 3.22 11.99 1.42
CA GLU A 68 4.46 12.12 0.67
C GLU A 68 5.47 13.05 1.36
N SER A 69 5.00 14.10 2.03
CA SER A 69 5.84 15.08 2.70
C SER A 69 6.60 14.42 3.86
N GLU A 70 5.92 13.60 4.64
CA GLU A 70 6.52 12.81 5.72
C GLU A 70 7.61 11.86 5.18
N ALA A 71 7.32 11.14 4.09
CA ALA A 71 8.29 10.23 3.47
C ALA A 71 9.54 10.99 2.97
N ARG A 72 9.35 12.15 2.32
CA ARG A 72 10.45 12.99 1.82
C ARG A 72 11.26 13.59 2.96
N ALA A 73 10.62 14.08 4.02
CA ALA A 73 11.28 14.60 5.21
C ALA A 73 12.13 13.52 5.90
N ALA A 74 11.68 12.26 5.88
CA ALA A 74 12.44 11.11 6.37
C ALA A 74 13.57 10.64 5.41
N GLY A 75 13.80 11.34 4.30
CA GLY A 75 14.87 11.07 3.33
C GLY A 75 14.54 9.97 2.31
N TYR A 76 13.26 9.65 2.10
CA TYR A 76 12.84 8.66 1.10
C TYR A 76 12.51 9.33 -0.23
N ARG A 77 12.82 8.63 -1.33
CA ARG A 77 12.45 9.03 -2.70
C ARG A 77 11.27 8.20 -3.21
N PRO A 78 10.41 8.76 -4.08
CA PRO A 78 9.27 8.01 -4.62
C PRO A 78 9.74 6.88 -5.55
N CYS A 79 9.00 5.79 -5.54
CA CYS A 79 9.14 4.71 -6.51
C CYS A 79 8.79 5.17 -7.93
N LYS A 80 9.58 4.75 -8.92
CA LYS A 80 9.38 5.13 -10.32
C LYS A 80 8.30 4.30 -11.03
N ASP A 81 7.97 3.12 -10.49
CA ASP A 81 7.03 2.19 -11.12
C ASP A 81 5.61 2.40 -10.63
N CYS A 82 5.41 2.46 -9.30
CA CYS A 82 4.10 2.76 -8.73
C CYS A 82 3.80 4.26 -8.61
N ARG A 83 4.80 5.13 -8.85
CA ARG A 83 4.68 6.59 -8.99
C ARG A 83 3.80 7.27 -7.92
N PRO A 84 4.10 7.10 -6.62
CA PRO A 84 3.26 7.65 -5.55
C PRO A 84 3.22 9.19 -5.49
N ALA A 85 4.15 9.87 -6.16
CA ALA A 85 4.27 11.33 -6.19
C ALA A 85 3.71 11.99 -7.46
N VAL A 86 3.00 11.24 -8.31
CA VAL A 86 2.39 11.73 -9.56
C VAL A 86 0.86 11.62 -9.51
N ALA A 87 0.32 11.05 -8.43
CA ALA A 87 -1.10 10.80 -8.25
C ALA A 87 -1.85 12.06 -7.79
#